data_AF-A0A380D808-F1
#
_entry.id   AF-A0A380D808-F1
#
_cell.length_a   1.000
_cell.length_b   1.000
_cell.length_c   1.000
_cell.angle_alpha   90.00
_cell.angle_beta   90.00
_cell.angle_gamma   90.00
#
_symmetry.space_group_name_H-M   'P 1'
#
loop_
_entity.id
_entity.type
_entity.pdbx_description
1 polymer ?
#
loop_
_entity_poly.entity_id
_entity_poly.type
_entity_poly.pdbx_seq_one_letter_code
_entity_poly.pdbx_strand_id
1 'polypeptide(L)'
;MVRQIYMLRNEAIRNNAIDAILSLPIDDKSPHEVHVKEPKRSNPQNRLMWALLRDVSRQVLWHGERLAPEDWKDLFTALWLKTKKTGATKCAWYRRWRCYAWRAYQQNAKGQHD
;
A
#
# COMPACT_ATOMS: atom_id res chain seq x y z
N MET A 1 18.27 -8.27 4.74
CA MET A 1 17.32 -9.34 4.36
C MET A 1 16.00 -8.73 3.93
N VAL A 2 15.26 -9.41 3.05
CA VAL A 2 13.92 -9.00 2.59
C VAL A 2 12.86 -9.53 3.56
N ARG A 3 11.83 -8.72 3.84
CA ARG A 3 10.70 -9.11 4.69
C ARG A 3 9.94 -10.30 4.09
N GLN A 4 9.90 -11.42 4.80
CA GLN A 4 9.12 -12.61 4.43
C GLN A 4 7.70 -12.55 5.03
N ILE A 5 6.70 -12.98 4.28
CA ILE A 5 5.29 -12.97 4.68
C ILE A 5 4.67 -14.33 4.36
N TYR A 6 4.24 -15.05 5.39
CA TYR A 6 3.53 -16.33 5.25
C TYR A 6 2.03 -16.10 5.35
N MET A 7 1.28 -16.48 4.30
CA MET A 7 -0.18 -16.43 4.32
C MET A 7 -0.73 -17.80 4.70
N LEU A 8 -1.14 -17.97 5.96
CA LEU A 8 -1.64 -19.23 6.52
C LEU A 8 -3.00 -19.64 5.91
N ARG A 9 -2.96 -20.19 4.68
CA ARG A 9 -4.15 -20.65 3.95
C ARG A 9 -4.36 -22.17 4.05
N ASN A 10 -3.29 -22.91 4.32
CA ASN A 10 -3.29 -24.37 4.43
C ASN A 10 -2.23 -24.82 5.46
N GLU A 11 -2.22 -26.11 5.77
CA GLU A 11 -1.28 -26.70 6.74
C GLU A 11 0.16 -26.69 6.25
N ALA A 12 0.40 -26.89 4.96
CA ALA A 12 1.75 -26.85 4.40
C ALA A 12 2.44 -25.49 4.64
N ILE A 13 1.74 -24.37 4.41
CA ILE A 13 2.29 -23.02 4.66
C ILE A 13 2.51 -22.79 6.16
N ARG A 14 1.69 -23.38 7.02
CA ARG A 14 1.85 -23.31 8.47
C ARG A 14 3.14 -24.01 8.92
N ASN A 15 3.37 -25.23 8.44
CA ASN A 15 4.58 -25.99 8.78
C ASN A 15 5.83 -25.27 8.28
N ASN A 16 5.81 -24.76 7.03
CA ASN A 16 6.91 -23.96 6.51
C ASN A 16 7.22 -22.71 7.36
N ALA A 17 6.19 -22.05 7.91
CA ALA A 17 6.39 -20.90 8.78
C ALA A 17 7.01 -21.29 10.13
N ILE A 18 6.64 -22.46 10.67
CA ILE A 18 7.23 -23.02 11.89
C ILE A 18 8.71 -23.35 11.66
N ASP A 19 9.02 -24.06 10.57
CA ASP A 19 10.39 -24.43 10.20
C ASP A 19 11.26 -23.19 10.02
N ALA A 20 10.72 -22.15 9.38
CA ALA A 20 11.39 -20.87 9.23
C ALA A 20 11.72 -20.25 10.59
N ILE A 21 10.76 -20.21 11.54
CA ILE A 21 10.98 -19.68 12.88
C ILE A 21 12.04 -20.48 13.64
N LEU A 22 12.00 -21.81 13.56
CA LEU A 22 12.95 -22.69 14.24
C LEU A 22 14.38 -22.57 13.69
N SER A 23 14.53 -22.23 12.41
CA SER A 23 15.84 -22.02 11.78
C SER A 23 16.49 -20.67 12.11
N LEU A 24 15.76 -19.74 12.73
CA LEU A 24 16.30 -18.41 13.03
C LEU A 24 17.28 -18.47 14.21
N PRO A 25 18.44 -17.80 14.12
CA PRO A 25 19.36 -17.70 15.24
C PRO A 25 18.74 -16.83 16.34
N ILE A 26 18.84 -17.31 17.58
CA ILE A 26 18.43 -16.59 18.78
C ILE A 26 19.67 -15.85 19.28
N ASP A 27 19.74 -14.54 19.02
CA ASP A 27 20.81 -13.66 19.52
C ASP A 27 20.17 -12.47 20.26
N ASP A 28 20.75 -12.11 21.40
CA ASP A 28 20.34 -10.97 22.22
C ASP A 28 20.75 -9.64 21.57
N LYS A 29 21.85 -9.64 20.79
CA LYS A 29 22.35 -8.44 20.11
C LYS A 29 21.58 -8.09 18.84
N SER A 30 21.01 -9.09 18.17
CA SER A 30 20.19 -8.91 16.97
C SER A 30 18.99 -9.86 16.96
N PRO A 31 17.94 -9.55 17.75
CA PRO A 31 16.76 -10.38 17.83
C PRO A 31 15.93 -10.33 16.55
N HIS A 32 15.26 -11.44 16.24
CA HIS A 32 14.32 -11.53 15.13
C HIS A 32 12.89 -11.33 15.63
N GLU A 33 12.16 -10.39 15.03
CA GLU A 33 10.76 -10.12 15.38
C GLU A 33 9.77 -10.90 14.50
N VAL A 34 8.79 -11.56 15.12
CA VAL A 34 7.68 -12.23 14.43
C VAL A 34 6.40 -11.41 14.59
N HIS A 35 5.82 -10.97 13.46
CA HIS A 35 4.59 -10.17 13.43
C HIS A 35 3.40 -11.01 12.92
N VAL A 36 2.50 -11.41 13.81
CA VAL A 36 1.24 -12.09 13.45
C VAL A 36 0.12 -11.05 13.32
N LYS A 37 -0.41 -10.88 12.11
CA LYS A 37 -1.46 -9.90 11.81
C LYS A 37 -2.44 -10.51 10.81
N GLU A 38 -3.73 -10.26 10.99
CA GLU A 38 -4.73 -10.63 10.00
C GLU A 38 -4.42 -9.95 8.65
N PRO A 39 -4.61 -10.67 7.52
CA PRO A 39 -4.43 -10.06 6.22
C PRO A 39 -5.50 -8.99 6.01
N LYS A 40 -5.09 -7.72 6.03
CA LYS A 40 -5.96 -6.61 5.61
C LYS A 40 -6.46 -6.91 4.20
N ARG A 41 -7.79 -6.93 4.01
CA ARG A 41 -8.53 -7.32 2.79
C ARG A 41 -8.02 -6.68 1.48
N SER A 42 -7.23 -5.61 1.54
CA SER A 42 -6.84 -4.80 0.39
C SER A 42 -5.34 -4.77 0.08
N ASN A 43 -4.47 -5.53 0.74
CA ASN A 43 -3.02 -5.40 0.47
C ASN A 43 -2.62 -5.75 -0.98
N PRO A 44 -3.09 -6.87 -1.57
CA PRO A 44 -2.81 -7.18 -2.98
C PRO A 44 -3.44 -6.19 -3.95
N GLN A 45 -4.70 -5.81 -3.73
CA GLN A 45 -5.43 -4.86 -4.57
C GLN A 45 -4.81 -3.46 -4.53
N ASN A 46 -4.45 -2.97 -3.34
CA ASN A 46 -3.77 -1.69 -3.17
C ASN A 46 -2.39 -1.70 -3.83
N ARG A 47 -1.60 -2.77 -3.68
CA ARG A 47 -0.31 -2.90 -4.38
C ARG A 47 -0.47 -2.86 -5.90
N LEU A 48 -1.47 -3.59 -6.43
CA LEU A 48 -1.74 -3.60 -7.87
C LEU A 48 -2.16 -2.21 -8.36
N MET A 49 -3.05 -1.51 -7.64
CA MET A 49 -3.46 -0.15 -7.96
C MET A 49 -2.26 0.79 -8.08
N TRP A 50 -1.37 0.81 -7.08
CA TRP A 50 -0.17 1.66 -7.12
C TRP A 50 0.82 1.26 -8.23
N ALA A 51 0.95 -0.03 -8.52
CA ALA A 51 1.79 -0.49 -9.63
C ALA A 51 1.27 0.03 -10.99
N LEU A 52 -0.04 -0.05 -11.22
CA LEU A 52 -0.67 0.46 -12.44
C LEU A 52 -0.59 1.99 -12.55
N LEU A 53 -0.83 2.72 -11.45
CA LEU A 53 -0.71 4.18 -11.44
C LEU A 53 0.72 4.64 -11.76
N ARG A 54 1.73 3.92 -11.24
CA ARG A 54 3.13 4.20 -11.55
C ARG A 54 3.45 3.94 -13.01
N ASP A 55 2.83 2.94 -13.60
CA ASP A 55 2.98 2.62 -15.02
C ASP A 55 2.37 3.71 -15.90
N VAL A 56 1.14 4.15 -15.59
CA VAL A 56 0.47 5.28 -16.27
C VAL A 56 1.30 6.56 -16.17
N SER A 57 1.82 6.88 -14.97
CA SER A 57 2.70 8.04 -14.75
C SER A 57 3.95 8.04 -15.64
N ARG A 58 4.49 6.85 -15.95
CA ARG A 58 5.65 6.71 -16.83
C ARG A 58 5.30 6.76 -18.31
N GLN A 59 4.13 6.27 -18.69
CA GLN A 59 3.73 6.11 -20.09
C GLN A 59 3.00 7.35 -20.65
N VAL A 60 2.23 8.05 -19.82
CA VAL A 60 1.31 9.10 -20.29
C VAL A 60 1.87 10.50 -20.01
N LEU A 61 2.01 11.28 -21.07
CA LEU A 61 2.22 12.73 -21.00
C LEU A 61 0.85 13.41 -21.03
N TRP A 62 0.52 14.16 -19.98
CA TRP A 62 -0.77 14.83 -19.83
C TRP A 62 -0.59 16.34 -19.91
N HIS A 63 -1.18 16.99 -20.93
CA HIS A 63 -1.01 18.43 -21.20
C HIS A 63 0.45 18.93 -21.20
N GLY A 64 1.38 18.10 -21.71
CA GLY A 64 2.81 18.46 -21.78
C GLY A 64 3.62 18.06 -20.55
N GLU A 65 2.98 17.60 -19.46
CA GLU A 65 3.66 17.23 -18.21
C GLU A 65 3.43 15.77 -17.83
N ARG A 66 4.35 15.18 -17.05
CA ARG A 66 4.17 13.85 -16.45
C ARG A 66 3.66 14.01 -15.03
N LEU A 67 2.44 13.55 -14.79
CA LEU A 67 1.83 13.58 -13.46
C LEU A 67 2.38 12.46 -12.57
N ALA A 68 2.46 12.72 -11.27
CA ALA A 68 2.86 11.71 -10.30
C ALA A 68 1.76 10.63 -10.13
N PRO A 69 2.11 9.41 -9.68
CA PRO A 69 1.12 8.36 -9.44
C PRO A 69 -0.01 8.78 -8.48
N GLU A 70 0.29 9.65 -7.51
CA GLU A 70 -0.64 10.21 -6.54
C GLU A 70 -1.68 11.14 -7.20
N ASP A 71 -1.27 11.90 -8.22
CA ASP A 71 -2.15 12.81 -8.97
C ASP A 71 -3.06 12.02 -9.91
N TRP A 72 -2.52 10.99 -10.59
CA TRP A 72 -3.31 10.08 -11.41
C TRP A 72 -4.42 9.40 -10.61
N LYS A 73 -4.12 9.00 -9.36
CA LYS A 73 -5.09 8.44 -8.43
C LYS A 73 -6.24 9.40 -8.14
N ASP A 74 -5.92 10.67 -7.88
CA ASP A 74 -6.94 11.70 -7.58
C ASP A 74 -7.76 12.03 -8.83
N LEU A 75 -7.11 12.09 -10.00
CA LEU A 75 -7.76 12.30 -11.29
C LEU A 75 -8.75 11.17 -11.62
N PHE A 76 -8.32 9.91 -11.56
CA PHE A 76 -9.20 8.76 -11.81
C PHE A 76 -10.36 8.71 -10.82
N THR A 77 -10.11 9.04 -9.54
CA THR A 77 -11.17 9.10 -8.52
C THR A 77 -12.16 10.21 -8.83
N ALA A 78 -11.69 11.39 -9.23
CA ALA A 78 -12.54 12.52 -9.61
C ALA A 78 -13.40 12.21 -10.84
N LEU A 79 -12.81 11.57 -11.87
CA LEU A 79 -13.52 11.12 -13.06
C LEU A 79 -14.58 10.07 -12.71
N TRP A 80 -14.23 9.07 -11.89
CA TRP A 80 -15.17 8.04 -11.44
C TRP A 80 -16.34 8.61 -10.62
N LEU A 81 -16.06 9.57 -9.73
CA LEU A 81 -17.12 10.26 -8.99
C LEU A 81 -18.02 11.10 -9.89
N LYS A 82 -17.47 11.68 -10.97
CA LYS A 82 -18.24 12.41 -11.98
C LYS A 82 -19.17 11.48 -12.74
N THR A 83 -18.73 10.27 -13.11
CA THR A 83 -19.59 9.29 -13.81
C THR A 83 -20.67 8.70 -12.91
N LYS A 84 -20.44 8.62 -11.59
CA LYS A 84 -21.44 8.15 -10.61
C LYS A 84 -22.42 9.22 -10.13
N LYS A 85 -22.21 10.50 -10.45
CA LYS A 85 -23.05 11.63 -10.04
C LYS A 85 -24.41 11.73 -10.78
N THR A 86 -25.04 10.59 -11.07
CA THR A 86 -26.48 10.48 -11.32
C THR A 86 -27.27 10.05 -10.07
N GLY A 87 -26.65 10.10 -8.88
CA GLY A 87 -27.35 9.88 -7.60
C GLY A 87 -26.46 10.05 -6.36
N ALA A 88 -26.60 11.21 -5.71
CA ALA A 88 -26.36 11.56 -4.29
C ALA A 88 -25.26 10.88 -3.42
N THR A 89 -24.68 11.77 -2.58
CA THR A 89 -24.06 11.55 -1.25
C THR A 89 -22.55 11.30 -1.16
N LYS A 90 -21.86 12.25 -0.53
CA LYS A 90 -20.42 12.30 -0.30
C LYS A 90 -19.94 11.10 0.53
N CYS A 91 -19.00 10.30 0.00
CA CYS A 91 -18.33 9.25 0.78
C CYS A 91 -17.42 9.87 1.85
N ALA A 92 -17.81 9.74 3.12
CA ALA A 92 -17.00 10.08 4.30
C ALA A 92 -15.59 9.45 4.29
N TRP A 93 -15.44 8.35 3.55
CA TRP A 93 -14.17 7.67 3.27
C TRP A 93 -13.15 8.56 2.55
N TYR A 94 -13.58 9.38 1.57
CA TYR A 94 -12.67 10.23 0.78
C TYR A 94 -12.07 11.38 1.62
N ARG A 95 -12.88 11.99 2.50
CA ARG A 95 -12.39 13.01 3.45
C ARG A 95 -11.44 12.43 4.49
N ARG A 96 -11.75 11.24 5.02
CA ARG A 96 -10.89 10.57 6.00
C ARG A 96 -9.56 10.15 5.39
N TRP A 97 -9.59 9.66 4.16
CA TRP A 97 -8.39 9.20 3.46
C TRP A 97 -7.50 10.36 2.99
N ARG A 98 -8.05 11.51 2.53
CA ARG A 98 -7.25 12.72 2.27
C ARG A 98 -6.48 13.18 3.50
N CYS A 99 -7.09 13.14 4.69
CA CYS A 99 -6.39 13.46 5.94
C CYS A 99 -5.29 12.46 6.28
N TYR A 100 -5.47 11.16 6.02
CA TYR A 100 -4.43 10.15 6.27
C TYR A 100 -3.29 10.22 5.25
N ALA A 101 -3.59 10.42 3.97
CA ALA A 101 -2.59 10.53 2.90
C ALA A 101 -1.72 11.78 3.08
N TRP A 102 -2.31 12.92 3.44
CA TRP A 102 -1.55 14.15 3.71
C TRP A 102 -0.67 14.02 4.96
N ARG A 103 -1.15 13.35 6.02
CA ARG A 103 -0.39 13.10 7.23
C ARG A 103 0.78 12.12 6.99
N ALA A 104 0.60 11.13 6.12
CA ALA A 104 1.67 10.22 5.70
C ALA A 104 2.73 10.91 4.81
N TYR A 105 2.31 11.80 3.92
CA TYR A 105 3.22 12.61 3.10
C TYR A 105 4.09 13.55 3.96
N GLN A 106 3.51 14.21 4.97
CA GLN A 106 4.26 15.04 5.91
C GLN A 106 5.30 14.28 6.74
N GLN A 107 5.07 12.99 7.03
CA GLN A 107 6.01 12.16 7.79
C GLN A 107 7.18 11.68 6.92
N ASN A 108 6.94 11.36 5.64
CA ASN A 108 8.02 10.99 4.71
C ASN A 108 8.84 12.19 4.23
N ALA A 109 8.25 13.38 4.11
CA ALA A 109 8.96 14.59 3.67
C ALA A 109 9.96 15.13 4.71
N LYS A 110 9.88 14.70 5.97
CA LYS A 110 10.82 15.10 7.04
C LYS A 110 12.03 14.16 7.22
N GLY A 111 12.10 13.06 6.48
CA GLY A 111 13.18 12.05 6.63
C GLY A 111 14.18 11.99 5.47
N GLN A 112 14.25 13.04 4.63
CA GLN A 112 15.11 13.09 3.45
C GLN A 112 16.07 14.29 3.43
N HIS A 113 16.19 14.99 4.55
CA HIS A 113 17.28 15.92 4.84
C HIS A 113 17.87 15.50 6.18
N ASP A 114 18.76 14.52 6.14
CA ASP A 114 19.90 14.29 7.04
C ASP A 114 20.80 13.22 6.40
#